data_AF-A0A4S8HUS6-F1
#
_entry.id   AF-A0A4S8HUS6-F1
#
_cell.length_a   1.000
_cell.length_b   1.000
_cell.length_c   1.000
_cell.angle_alpha   90.00
_cell.angle_beta   90.00
_cell.angle_gamma   90.00
#
_symmetry.space_group_name_H-M   'P 1'
#
loop_
_entity.id
_entity.type
_entity.pdbx_description
1 polymer ?
#
loop_
_entity_poly.entity_id
_entity_poly.type
_entity_poly.pdbx_seq_one_letter_code
_entity_poly.pdbx_strand_id
1 'polypeptide(L)'
;MKNILFRVFIFTLTILVACQGNPGNRGSQDNVATENDVIDRHPNKLIYTKHARCRMDCRHIDEAEVQEILQEGRINYRKSEPAGRPDPKYALEGTTHDGQQVRIIFAPAKRGMVVITVIDLGTDWSCNCK
;
A
#
# COMPACT_ATOMS: atom_id res chain seq x y z
N MET A 1 25.57 34.52 -62.93
CA MET A 1 24.51 34.45 -63.96
C MET A 1 23.21 34.17 -63.21
N LYS A 2 22.46 35.22 -62.78
CA LYS A 2 21.10 35.57 -63.26
C LYS A 2 20.33 34.33 -63.77
N ASN A 3 19.15 34.00 -63.22
CA ASN A 3 17.84 34.23 -63.87
C ASN A 3 16.72 33.70 -62.93
N ILE A 4 15.76 34.54 -62.50
CA ILE A 4 14.39 34.70 -63.07
C ILE A 4 13.43 33.62 -62.51
N LEU A 5 12.62 34.00 -61.52
CA LEU A 5 11.19 34.33 -61.67
C LEU A 5 10.34 33.12 -62.08
N PHE A 6 9.52 32.62 -61.16
CA PHE A 6 8.07 32.62 -61.38
C PHE A 6 7.33 32.54 -60.06
N ARG A 7 6.57 33.61 -59.77
CA ARG A 7 5.52 33.62 -58.75
C ARG A 7 4.38 32.77 -59.29
N VAL A 8 3.97 31.74 -58.56
CA VAL A 8 2.59 31.28 -58.62
C VAL A 8 2.07 31.26 -57.20
N PHE A 9 1.30 32.31 -56.91
CA PHE A 9 0.37 32.38 -55.81
C PHE A 9 -0.66 31.26 -56.02
N ILE A 10 -0.51 30.13 -55.34
CA ILE A 10 -1.61 29.19 -55.14
C ILE A 10 -2.04 29.32 -53.69
N PHE A 11 -2.93 30.29 -53.49
CA PHE A 11 -3.88 30.28 -52.38
C PHE A 11 -4.84 29.12 -52.61
N THR A 12 -4.55 27.95 -52.03
CA THR A 12 -5.59 26.96 -51.80
C THR A 12 -5.41 26.30 -50.45
N LEU A 13 -6.26 26.76 -49.53
CA LEU A 13 -7.08 25.90 -48.69
C LEU A 13 -6.36 25.13 -47.58
N THR A 14 -6.23 25.84 -46.46
CA THR A 14 -6.57 25.36 -45.10
C THR A 14 -6.95 23.89 -44.99
N ILE A 15 -6.00 23.05 -44.57
CA ILE A 15 -6.30 22.05 -43.55
C ILE A 15 -5.18 22.16 -42.50
N LEU A 16 -5.48 22.92 -41.45
CA LEU A 16 -4.89 22.71 -40.14
C LEU A 16 -5.14 21.24 -39.79
N VAL A 17 -4.14 20.39 -40.02
CA VAL A 17 -4.05 19.11 -39.34
C VAL A 17 -3.83 19.48 -37.89
N ALA A 18 -4.94 19.63 -37.16
CA ALA A 18 -4.95 19.77 -35.73
C ALA A 18 -4.16 18.59 -35.18
N CYS A 19 -3.10 18.91 -34.42
CA CYS A 19 -2.47 17.98 -33.51
C CYS A 19 -3.57 17.40 -32.62
N GLN A 20 -4.09 16.21 -32.93
CA GLN A 20 -4.69 15.36 -31.91
C GLN A 20 -3.53 14.83 -31.06
N GLY A 21 -2.97 15.72 -30.25
CA GLY A 21 -2.23 15.32 -29.07
C GLY A 21 -3.19 14.51 -28.24
N ASN A 22 -2.95 13.20 -28.18
CA ASN A 22 -3.69 12.31 -27.30
C ASN A 22 -3.42 12.78 -25.87
N PRO A 23 -4.41 13.36 -25.15
CA PRO A 23 -4.19 13.69 -23.76
C PRO A 23 -4.04 12.37 -23.02
N GLY A 24 -2.86 12.16 -22.45
CA GLY A 24 -2.60 11.04 -21.57
C GLY A 24 -3.71 10.95 -20.55
N ASN A 25 -4.37 9.79 -20.52
CA ASN A 25 -5.35 9.46 -19.51
C ASN A 25 -4.62 9.26 -18.17
N ARG A 26 -4.35 10.38 -17.49
CA ARG A 26 -3.95 10.43 -16.09
C ARG A 26 -5.21 10.51 -15.24
N GLY A 27 -5.53 9.38 -14.61
CA GLY A 27 -6.11 9.32 -13.27
C GLY A 27 -7.60 9.61 -13.16
N SER A 28 -8.37 8.54 -13.01
CA SER A 28 -9.37 8.39 -11.94
C SER A 28 -9.30 6.92 -11.54
N GLN A 29 -8.58 6.59 -10.46
CA GLN A 29 -9.22 6.28 -9.19
C GLN A 29 -10.49 5.45 -9.36
N ASP A 30 -10.31 4.16 -9.64
CA ASP A 30 -11.21 3.16 -9.10
C ASP A 30 -10.45 2.48 -7.98
N ASN A 31 -10.77 2.93 -6.77
CA ASN A 31 -10.52 2.22 -5.54
C ASN A 31 -11.19 0.85 -5.70
N VAL A 32 -10.43 -0.15 -6.13
CA VAL A 32 -10.80 -1.54 -5.86
C VAL A 32 -10.58 -1.73 -4.37
N ALA A 33 -11.53 -1.20 -3.59
CA ALA A 33 -11.75 -1.70 -2.25
C ALA A 33 -11.99 -3.19 -2.45
N THR A 34 -11.01 -3.98 -2.04
CA THR A 34 -11.05 -5.43 -2.10
C THR A 34 -12.19 -5.87 -1.18
N GLU A 35 -13.43 -5.87 -1.69
CA GLU A 35 -14.64 -6.28 -0.94
C GLU A 35 -14.61 -7.75 -0.49
N ASN A 36 -13.52 -8.47 -0.77
CA ASN A 36 -13.33 -9.88 -0.41
C ASN A 36 -12.23 -10.10 0.65
N ASP A 37 -11.78 -9.05 1.35
CA ASP A 37 -10.78 -9.24 2.39
C ASP A 37 -11.42 -9.70 3.71
N VAL A 38 -10.79 -10.68 4.37
CA VAL A 38 -11.33 -11.33 5.58
C VAL A 38 -11.20 -10.47 6.84
N ILE A 39 -10.51 -9.32 6.74
CA ILE A 39 -10.34 -8.33 7.79
C ILE A 39 -10.53 -6.93 7.22
N ASP A 40 -10.96 -6.00 8.08
CA ASP A 40 -11.03 -4.59 7.74
C ASP A 40 -9.61 -3.99 7.61
N ARG A 41 -9.29 -3.52 6.40
CA ARG A 41 -8.00 -2.90 6.05
C ARG A 41 -7.91 -1.44 6.43
N HIS A 42 -9.03 -0.80 6.75
CA HIS A 42 -9.12 0.62 7.10
C HIS A 42 -9.95 0.83 8.39
N PRO A 43 -9.56 0.19 9.50
CA PRO A 43 -10.30 0.30 10.74
C PRO A 43 -10.24 1.73 11.28
N ASN A 44 -11.34 2.21 11.86
CA ASN A 44 -11.41 3.52 12.52
C ASN A 44 -10.39 3.69 13.67
N LYS A 45 -9.84 2.58 14.19
CA LYS A 45 -8.91 2.60 15.32
C LYS A 45 -7.98 1.38 15.32
N LEU A 46 -6.69 1.63 15.45
CA LEU A 46 -5.68 0.64 15.83
C LEU A 46 -5.45 0.65 17.34
N ILE A 47 -5.35 -0.53 17.94
CA ILE A 47 -5.13 -0.70 19.37
C ILE A 47 -3.91 -1.59 19.58
N TYR A 48 -2.85 -1.02 20.11
CA TYR A 48 -1.59 -1.73 20.31
C TYR A 48 -1.55 -2.38 21.70
N THR A 49 -1.20 -3.67 21.75
CA THR A 49 -0.89 -4.32 23.04
C THR A 49 0.43 -3.80 23.61
N LYS A 50 0.69 -4.03 24.91
CA LYS A 50 1.99 -3.74 25.52
C LYS A 50 3.14 -4.46 24.80
N HIS A 51 2.90 -5.71 24.41
CA HIS A 51 3.89 -6.53 23.70
C HIS A 51 4.17 -6.01 22.29
N ALA A 52 3.15 -5.54 21.57
CA ALA A 52 3.31 -4.88 20.29
C ALA A 52 4.17 -3.63 20.42
N ARG A 53 3.85 -2.73 21.37
CA ARG A 53 4.63 -1.51 21.63
C ARG A 53 6.10 -1.79 21.94
N CYS A 54 6.37 -2.70 22.87
CA CYS A 54 7.75 -3.07 23.20
C CYS A 54 8.53 -3.58 21.98
N ARG A 55 7.88 -4.39 21.14
CA ARG A 55 8.50 -4.97 19.95
C ARG A 55 8.64 -3.99 18.80
N MET A 56 7.76 -3.00 18.69
CA MET A 56 7.88 -1.86 17.78
C MET A 56 9.13 -1.06 18.15
N ASP A 57 9.23 -0.65 19.42
CA ASP A 57 10.36 0.15 19.91
C ASP A 57 11.70 -0.60 19.76
N CYS A 58 11.74 -1.89 20.11
CA CYS A 58 12.96 -2.70 20.06
C CYS A 58 13.44 -3.00 18.64
N ARG A 59 12.54 -3.03 17.65
CA ARG A 59 12.85 -3.40 16.26
C ARG A 59 12.78 -2.24 15.30
N HIS A 60 12.62 -1.01 15.82
CA HIS A 60 12.47 0.19 15.02
C HIS A 60 11.35 0.07 13.97
N ILE A 61 10.19 -0.46 14.39
CA ILE A 61 8.98 -0.52 13.56
C ILE A 61 7.99 0.51 14.10
N ASP A 62 7.61 1.50 13.30
CA ASP A 62 6.70 2.57 13.70
C ASP A 62 5.22 2.30 13.36
N GLU A 63 4.33 3.25 13.71
CA GLU A 63 2.90 3.10 13.45
C GLU A 63 2.53 3.18 11.96
N ALA A 64 3.27 3.97 11.17
CA ALA A 64 3.02 4.12 9.74
C ALA A 64 3.32 2.81 9.02
N GLU A 65 4.40 2.13 9.38
CA GLU A 65 4.74 0.79 8.89
C GLU A 65 3.70 -0.25 9.29
N VAL A 66 3.18 -0.19 10.51
CA VAL A 66 2.09 -1.09 10.94
C VAL A 66 0.84 -0.87 10.09
N GLN A 67 0.50 0.39 9.80
CA GLN A 67 -0.66 0.74 8.99
C GLN A 67 -0.47 0.34 7.53
N GLU A 68 0.71 0.57 6.97
CA GLU A 68 1.11 0.13 5.62
C GLU A 68 0.91 -1.37 5.45
N ILE A 69 1.40 -2.17 6.40
CA ILE A 69 1.25 -3.62 6.36
C ILE A 69 -0.20 -4.04 6.56
N LEU A 70 -0.98 -3.33 7.36
CA LEU A 70 -2.41 -3.59 7.44
C LEU A 70 -3.09 -3.38 6.09
N GLN A 71 -2.77 -2.30 5.37
CA GLN A 71 -3.40 -1.93 4.11
C GLN A 71 -2.95 -2.81 2.94
N GLU A 72 -1.65 -3.08 2.82
CA GLU A 72 -1.05 -3.65 1.61
C GLU A 72 -0.48 -5.07 1.84
N GLY A 73 -0.29 -5.46 3.11
CA GLY A 73 0.31 -6.73 3.48
C GLY A 73 -0.55 -7.94 3.08
N ARG A 74 0.13 -9.04 2.73
CA ARG A 74 -0.50 -10.30 2.33
C ARG A 74 -0.76 -11.17 3.54
N ILE A 75 -1.96 -11.73 3.64
CA ILE A 75 -2.32 -12.65 4.73
C ILE A 75 -1.54 -13.96 4.57
N ASN A 76 -0.78 -14.32 5.61
CA ASN A 76 -0.14 -15.62 5.76
C ASN A 76 -1.03 -16.53 6.61
N TYR A 77 -1.92 -17.30 5.96
CA TYR A 77 -2.86 -18.20 6.66
C TYR A 77 -2.15 -19.28 7.49
N ARG A 78 -0.95 -19.72 7.10
CA ARG A 78 -0.14 -20.68 7.87
C ARG A 78 0.33 -20.12 9.21
N LYS A 79 0.43 -18.80 9.33
CA LYS A 79 0.80 -18.08 10.57
C LYS A 79 -0.40 -17.41 11.23
N SER A 80 -1.59 -17.56 10.67
CA SER A 80 -2.84 -17.02 11.17
C SER A 80 -3.59 -18.08 11.98
N GLU A 81 -4.57 -17.63 12.76
CA GLU A 81 -5.49 -18.48 13.51
C GLU A 81 -6.95 -17.99 13.26
N PRO A 82 -7.51 -18.19 12.03
CA PRO A 82 -8.82 -17.63 11.67
C PRO A 82 -10.00 -18.26 12.43
N ALA A 83 -9.84 -19.47 12.95
CA ALA A 83 -10.83 -20.14 13.81
C ALA A 83 -10.54 -19.92 15.31
N GLY A 84 -9.55 -19.08 15.64
CA GLY A 84 -9.14 -18.80 17.01
C GLY A 84 -10.27 -18.19 17.84
N ARG A 85 -10.31 -18.56 19.12
CA ARG A 85 -11.26 -18.02 20.10
C ARG A 85 -10.50 -17.34 21.24
N PRO A 86 -11.03 -16.26 21.85
CA PRO A 86 -12.32 -15.62 21.54
C PRO A 86 -12.35 -14.89 20.19
N ASP A 87 -11.21 -14.38 19.75
CA ASP A 87 -11.08 -13.60 18.52
C ASP A 87 -10.11 -14.28 17.53
N PRO A 88 -10.41 -14.24 16.21
CA PRO A 88 -9.50 -14.73 15.18
C PRO A 88 -8.26 -13.83 15.06
N LYS A 89 -7.14 -14.42 14.63
CA LYS A 89 -5.87 -13.70 14.44
C LYS A 89 -5.37 -13.88 13.02
N TYR A 90 -4.90 -12.80 12.41
CA TYR A 90 -4.40 -12.79 11.04
C TYR A 90 -2.97 -12.25 11.02
N ALA A 91 -2.07 -13.06 10.47
CA ALA A 91 -0.70 -12.67 10.23
C ALA A 91 -0.61 -12.04 8.85
N LEU A 92 -0.26 -10.77 8.78
CA LEU A 92 0.02 -10.07 7.53
C LEU A 92 1.52 -9.91 7.38
N GLU A 93 2.02 -10.16 6.18
CA GLU A 93 3.43 -10.03 5.82
C GLU A 93 3.60 -9.07 4.66
N GLY A 94 4.67 -8.29 4.70
CA GLY A 94 5.00 -7.35 3.64
C GLY A 94 6.37 -6.73 3.86
N THR A 95 6.72 -5.83 2.96
CA THR A 95 7.89 -4.97 3.07
C THR A 95 7.40 -3.57 3.36
N THR A 96 7.94 -2.93 4.38
CA THR A 96 7.64 -1.55 4.77
C THR A 96 8.35 -0.55 3.87
N HIS A 97 7.97 0.71 3.95
CA HIS A 97 8.54 1.79 3.14
C HIS A 97 10.05 2.01 3.37
N ASP A 98 10.60 1.59 4.50
CA ASP A 98 12.04 1.64 4.80
C ASP A 98 12.80 0.38 4.38
N GLY A 99 12.09 -0.63 3.86
CA GLY A 99 12.65 -1.88 3.34
C GLY A 99 12.67 -3.04 4.34
N GLN A 100 12.17 -2.89 5.55
CA GLN A 100 12.07 -4.00 6.51
C GLN A 100 11.02 -5.03 6.06
N GLN A 101 11.36 -6.31 6.08
CA GLN A 101 10.38 -7.39 5.88
C GLN A 101 9.76 -7.75 7.22
N VAL A 102 8.47 -7.49 7.38
CA VAL A 102 7.80 -7.65 8.67
C VAL A 102 6.60 -8.58 8.60
N ARG A 103 6.26 -9.18 9.73
CA ARG A 103 5.00 -9.88 10.00
C ARG A 103 4.30 -9.22 11.18
N ILE A 104 3.04 -8.84 10.98
CA ILE A 104 2.22 -8.23 12.03
C ILE A 104 1.00 -9.10 12.27
N ILE A 105 0.71 -9.35 13.55
CA ILE A 105 -0.46 -10.12 13.96
C ILE A 105 -1.57 -9.16 14.35
N PHE A 106 -2.64 -9.17 13.57
CA PHE A 106 -3.85 -8.40 13.79
C PHE A 106 -4.98 -9.28 14.33
N ALA A 107 -5.79 -8.74 15.23
CA ALA A 107 -7.00 -9.37 15.73
C ALA A 107 -8.17 -8.37 15.63
N PRO A 108 -9.15 -8.60 14.75
CA PRO A 108 -10.36 -7.80 14.70
C PRO A 108 -11.11 -7.89 16.03
N ALA A 109 -11.54 -6.74 16.57
CA ALA A 109 -12.36 -6.67 17.77
C ALA A 109 -13.48 -5.63 17.60
N LYS A 110 -14.52 -5.72 18.43
CA LYS A 110 -15.68 -4.78 18.38
C LYS A 110 -15.29 -3.28 18.48
N ARG A 111 -14.14 -2.99 19.09
CA ARG A 111 -13.65 -1.63 19.39
C ARG A 111 -12.58 -1.12 18.41
N GLY A 112 -12.24 -1.91 17.39
CA GLY A 112 -11.17 -1.61 16.43
C GLY A 112 -10.28 -2.82 16.17
N MET A 113 -9.19 -2.59 15.44
CA MET A 113 -8.21 -3.62 15.10
C MET A 113 -7.11 -3.66 16.16
N VAL A 114 -6.91 -4.82 16.79
CA VAL A 114 -5.86 -4.98 17.80
C VAL A 114 -4.57 -5.46 17.15
N VAL A 115 -3.49 -4.71 17.34
CA VAL A 115 -2.13 -5.09 16.95
C VAL A 115 -1.52 -5.88 18.09
N ILE A 116 -1.43 -7.20 17.90
CA ILE A 116 -0.99 -8.13 18.95
C ILE A 116 0.53 -8.13 19.08
N THR A 117 1.25 -8.21 17.97
CA THR A 117 2.70 -8.16 17.94
C THR A 117 3.21 -7.80 16.56
N VAL A 118 4.40 -7.21 16.50
CA VAL A 118 5.17 -6.99 15.27
C VAL A 118 6.43 -7.86 15.30
N ILE A 119 6.89 -8.31 14.14
CA ILE A 119 8.02 -9.23 13.99
C ILE A 119 8.80 -8.79 12.76
N ASP A 120 10.09 -8.48 12.92
CA ASP A 120 11.03 -8.40 11.80
C ASP A 120 11.38 -9.83 11.37
N LEU A 121 11.29 -10.10 10.06
CA LEU A 121 11.59 -11.39 9.45
C LEU A 121 13.02 -11.49 8.92
N GLY A 122 13.69 -10.35 8.71
CA GLY A 122 15.06 -10.26 8.21
C GLY A 122 16.10 -10.23 9.31
N THR A 123 15.76 -9.68 10.49
CA THR A 123 16.70 -9.54 11.61
C THR A 123 16.14 -10.15 12.90
N ASP A 124 16.98 -10.92 13.58
CA ASP A 124 16.69 -11.38 14.94
C ASP A 124 17.17 -10.35 15.97
N TRP A 125 16.23 -9.75 16.68
CA TRP A 125 16.49 -8.71 17.67
C TRP A 125 16.41 -9.29 19.09
N SER A 126 17.45 -9.04 19.89
CA SER A 126 17.46 -9.43 21.31
C SER A 126 16.60 -8.45 22.14
N CYS A 127 15.29 -8.70 22.16
CA CYS A 127 14.30 -7.90 22.88
C CYS A 127 13.91 -8.54 24.22
N ASN A 128 13.85 -7.75 25.29
CA ASN A 128 13.35 -8.19 26.60
C ASN A 128 11.88 -7.75 26.82
N CYS A 129 11.00 -8.13 25.90
CA CYS A 129 9.57 -7.82 25.98
C CYS A 129 8.82 -8.88 26.80
N LYS A 130 7.94 -8.44 27.71
CA LYS A 130 7.16 -9.28 28.63
C LYS A 130 5.66 -9.11 28.42
#